data_AF-A0A7X9BB35-F1
#
_entry.id   AF-A0A7X9BB35-F1
#
_cell.length_a   1.000
_cell.length_b   1.000
_cell.length_c   1.000
_cell.angle_alpha   90.00
_cell.angle_beta   90.00
_cell.angle_gamma   90.00
#
_symmetry.space_group_name_H-M   'P 1'
#
loop_
_entity.id
_entity.type
_entity.pdbx_description
1 polymer ?
#
loop_
_entity_poly.entity_id
_entity_poly.type
_entity_poly.pdbx_seq_one_letter_code
_entity_poly.pdbx_strand_id
1 'polypeptide(L)'
;MKIGFCETSGTLRTFYILGILKNILFIIVPIILILLGAFRLTQAIIKKDEKMHSIIKQSIINLAIGLVIFFLPILTMSILSIANKETVDYLKGCFRSSTPTKAEYMSKVEDVENSLVMLKGKPSKENLIKTEDKLKSLVIFMNGEANRADREIIENFHLDLADHYTIVEEKELEKDCLSKGGIFEKNKCVIKEANKPTVKEEITEESNDNGVAVDGNAGKMIPYTFKSSNDYLVINSKISINEYLKIIDKNEIRQKTRSKEHRGYCLAVSYVHAHNLHFGGKNDNTRSFLGYKYAYKYSSHKEYSKSEMLKAIYKELTNNRPIIIQVNGNKQGTSRHFVTAVGFKKSVTSSSSLSQGDILIIDSWDGKLEGLKPVGDRFFITGRDCNKNYSGHYALTLK
;
A
#
# COMPACT_ATOMS: atom_id res chain seq x y z
N MET A 1 1.95 7.35 -11.47
CA MET A 1 1.16 6.35 -12.21
C MET A 1 0.38 7.11 -13.29
N LYS A 2 0.13 6.54 -14.48
CA LYS A 2 -0.77 7.17 -15.46
C LYS A 2 -2.07 6.38 -15.44
N ILE A 3 -3.12 6.97 -14.92
CA ILE A 3 -4.48 6.40 -14.93
C ILE A 3 -4.93 6.35 -16.41
N GLY A 4 -5.38 5.18 -16.87
CA GLY A 4 -5.92 5.04 -18.22
C GLY A 4 -7.24 5.79 -18.38
N PHE A 5 -7.64 6.12 -19.62
CA PHE A 5 -8.89 6.86 -19.89
C PHE A 5 -10.14 6.23 -19.23
N CYS A 6 -10.20 4.89 -19.17
CA CYS A 6 -11.32 4.15 -18.56
C CYS A 6 -11.16 3.87 -17.06
N GLU A 7 -10.11 4.42 -16.47
CA GLU A 7 -9.83 4.32 -15.05
C GLU A 7 -10.07 5.68 -14.37
N THR A 8 -10.45 6.73 -15.12
CA THR A 8 -10.82 7.99 -14.50
C THR A 8 -12.27 7.98 -13.99
N SER A 9 -12.48 8.61 -12.83
CA SER A 9 -13.78 8.62 -12.15
C SER A 9 -14.87 9.29 -12.99
N GLY A 10 -14.53 10.42 -13.65
CA GLY A 10 -15.43 11.16 -14.53
C GLY A 10 -15.87 10.34 -15.74
N THR A 11 -14.93 9.61 -16.36
CA THR A 11 -15.23 8.73 -17.50
C THR A 11 -16.12 7.57 -17.08
N LEU A 12 -15.84 6.92 -15.96
CA LEU A 12 -16.66 5.82 -15.44
C LEU A 12 -18.10 6.27 -15.09
N ARG A 13 -18.27 7.45 -14.46
CA ARG A 13 -19.61 8.01 -14.19
C ARG A 13 -20.37 8.32 -15.48
N THR A 14 -19.68 8.91 -16.45
CA THR A 14 -20.27 9.23 -17.75
C THR A 14 -20.73 7.97 -18.46
N PHE A 15 -19.90 6.93 -18.51
CA PHE A 15 -20.27 5.66 -19.12
C PHE A 15 -21.41 4.95 -18.38
N TYR A 16 -21.47 5.04 -17.05
CA TYR A 16 -22.61 4.50 -16.29
C TYR A 16 -23.93 5.20 -16.65
N ILE A 17 -23.94 6.54 -16.70
CA ILE A 17 -25.13 7.32 -17.10
C ILE A 17 -25.52 7.00 -18.54
N LEU A 18 -24.55 6.96 -19.46
CA LEU A 18 -24.79 6.57 -20.85
C LEU A 18 -25.34 5.14 -20.95
N GLY A 19 -24.93 4.23 -20.07
CA GLY A 19 -25.47 2.87 -19.99
C GLY A 19 -26.94 2.83 -19.60
N ILE A 20 -27.32 3.61 -18.60
CA ILE A 20 -28.72 3.76 -18.20
C ILE A 20 -29.54 4.37 -19.33
N LEU A 21 -29.08 5.48 -19.91
CA LEU A 21 -29.78 6.16 -21.00
C LEU A 21 -29.94 5.25 -22.22
N LYS A 22 -28.90 4.49 -22.57
CA LYS A 22 -28.95 3.49 -23.64
C LYS A 22 -30.00 2.42 -23.35
N ASN A 23 -30.05 1.88 -22.13
CA ASN A 23 -31.04 0.87 -21.78
C ASN A 23 -32.47 1.43 -21.84
N ILE A 24 -32.69 2.66 -21.38
CA ILE A 24 -34.00 3.31 -21.48
C ILE A 24 -34.39 3.50 -22.96
N LEU A 25 -33.53 4.13 -23.75
CA LEU A 25 -33.84 4.51 -25.13
C LEU A 25 -33.98 3.31 -26.07
N PHE A 26 -33.16 2.29 -25.91
CA PHE A 26 -33.09 1.17 -26.86
C PHE A 26 -33.73 -0.11 -26.37
N ILE A 27 -34.11 -0.21 -25.09
CA ILE A 27 -34.82 -1.39 -24.56
C ILE A 27 -36.22 -0.96 -24.09
N ILE A 28 -36.30 0.01 -23.17
CA ILE A 28 -37.60 0.39 -22.56
C ILE A 28 -38.53 1.07 -23.59
N VAL A 29 -38.03 2.04 -24.35
CA VAL A 29 -38.87 2.76 -25.34
C VAL A 29 -39.44 1.82 -26.41
N PRO A 30 -38.66 0.94 -27.07
CA PRO A 30 -39.20 -0.05 -28.00
C PRO A 30 -40.26 -0.98 -27.38
N ILE A 31 -40.03 -1.46 -26.15
CA ILE A 31 -41.01 -2.30 -25.44
C ILE A 31 -42.33 -1.54 -25.24
N ILE A 32 -42.27 -0.29 -24.78
CA ILE A 32 -43.48 0.54 -24.59
C ILE A 32 -44.20 0.75 -25.92
N LEU A 33 -43.47 1.05 -27.01
CA LEU A 33 -44.07 1.24 -28.33
C LEU A 33 -44.76 -0.03 -28.86
N ILE A 34 -44.15 -1.20 -28.64
CA ILE A 34 -44.73 -2.50 -29.01
C ILE A 34 -45.99 -2.76 -28.19
N LEU A 35 -45.96 -2.53 -26.87
CA LEU A 35 -47.12 -2.73 -25.98
C LEU A 35 -48.28 -1.78 -26.32
N LEU A 36 -47.99 -0.50 -26.59
CA LEU A 36 -49.00 0.47 -27.01
C LEU A 36 -49.61 0.13 -28.37
N GLY A 37 -48.79 -0.34 -29.32
CA GLY A 37 -49.26 -0.83 -30.62
C GLY A 37 -50.19 -2.03 -30.49
N ALA A 38 -49.77 -3.03 -29.70
CA ALA A 38 -50.56 -4.23 -29.43
C ALA A 38 -51.89 -3.90 -28.75
N PHE A 39 -51.88 -3.04 -27.72
CA PHE A 39 -53.07 -2.63 -27.00
C PHE A 39 -54.10 -1.91 -27.90
N ARG A 40 -53.65 -0.99 -28.76
CA ARG A 40 -54.52 -0.30 -29.73
C ARG A 40 -55.15 -1.26 -30.74
N LEU A 41 -54.38 -2.26 -31.18
CA LEU A 41 -54.88 -3.32 -32.06
C LEU A 41 -55.98 -4.13 -31.37
N THR A 42 -55.76 -4.57 -30.13
CA THR A 42 -56.75 -5.33 -29.35
C THR A 42 -58.03 -4.52 -29.13
N GLN A 43 -57.93 -3.23 -28.79
CA GLN A 43 -59.11 -2.38 -28.63
C GLN A 43 -59.91 -2.21 -29.93
N ALA A 44 -59.25 -2.08 -31.07
CA ALA A 44 -59.92 -1.94 -32.36
C ALA A 44 -60.68 -3.22 -32.76
N ILE A 45 -60.11 -4.40 -32.47
CA ILE A 45 -60.75 -5.70 -32.71
C ILE A 45 -62.02 -5.85 -31.86
N ILE A 46 -61.95 -5.50 -30.56
CA ILE A 46 -63.09 -5.62 -29.64
C ILE A 46 -64.23 -4.67 -30.05
N LYS A 47 -63.90 -3.44 -30.47
CA LYS A 47 -64.89 -2.40 -30.77
C LYS A 47 -65.55 -2.51 -32.16
N LYS A 48 -65.14 -3.45 -33.02
CA LYS A 48 -65.62 -3.60 -34.41
C LYS A 48 -65.67 -2.25 -35.17
N ASP A 49 -64.63 -1.45 -34.98
CA ASP A 49 -64.59 -0.07 -35.45
C ASP A 49 -64.50 -0.01 -36.99
N GLU A 50 -65.33 0.78 -37.68
CA GLU A 50 -65.30 0.92 -39.15
C GLU A 50 -63.95 1.48 -39.64
N LYS A 51 -63.18 2.11 -38.76
CA LYS A 51 -61.82 2.61 -39.03
C LYS A 51 -60.71 1.59 -38.74
N MET A 52 -61.05 0.32 -38.52
CA MET A 52 -60.11 -0.76 -38.20
C MET A 52 -58.87 -0.80 -39.12
N HIS A 53 -59.05 -0.53 -40.41
CA HIS A 53 -57.96 -0.59 -41.39
C HIS A 53 -56.85 0.46 -41.14
N SER A 54 -57.22 1.68 -40.71
CA SER A 54 -56.24 2.74 -40.43
C SER A 54 -55.50 2.49 -39.10
N ILE A 55 -56.19 1.92 -38.11
CA ILE A 55 -55.61 1.58 -36.80
C ILE A 55 -54.61 0.42 -36.93
N ILE A 56 -54.94 -0.60 -37.74
CA ILE A 56 -54.02 -1.71 -38.05
C ILE A 56 -52.76 -1.17 -38.74
N LYS A 57 -52.91 -0.32 -39.76
CA LYS A 57 -51.77 0.27 -40.49
C LYS A 57 -50.85 1.06 -39.56
N GLN A 58 -51.41 1.90 -38.68
CA GLN A 58 -50.62 2.67 -37.73
C GLN A 58 -49.92 1.78 -36.69
N SER A 59 -50.57 0.70 -36.25
CA SER A 59 -49.99 -0.24 -35.29
C SER A 59 -48.82 -1.03 -35.89
N ILE A 60 -48.92 -1.44 -37.16
CA ILE A 60 -47.82 -2.09 -37.90
C ILE A 60 -46.64 -1.13 -38.07
N ILE A 61 -46.89 0.13 -38.41
CA ILE A 61 -45.84 1.15 -38.54
C ILE A 61 -45.12 1.37 -37.19
N ASN A 62 -45.86 1.50 -36.10
CA ASN A 62 -45.27 1.68 -34.77
C ASN A 62 -44.45 0.46 -34.33
N LEU A 63 -44.89 -0.75 -34.67
CA LEU A 63 -44.16 -1.99 -34.41
C LEU A 63 -42.87 -2.05 -35.24
N ALA A 64 -42.93 -1.71 -36.53
CA ALA A 64 -41.76 -1.65 -37.40
C ALA A 64 -40.73 -0.61 -36.91
N ILE A 65 -41.18 0.58 -36.49
CA ILE A 65 -40.31 1.62 -35.92
C ILE A 65 -39.66 1.14 -34.62
N GLY A 66 -40.43 0.54 -33.71
CA GLY A 66 -39.89 -0.02 -32.47
C GLY A 66 -38.83 -1.08 -32.72
N LEU A 67 -39.06 -1.95 -33.71
CA LEU A 67 -38.13 -3.00 -34.11
C LEU A 67 -36.85 -2.42 -34.73
N VAL A 68 -36.96 -1.45 -35.64
CA VAL A 68 -35.80 -0.76 -36.23
C VAL A 68 -34.97 -0.05 -35.16
N ILE A 69 -35.59 0.70 -34.24
CA ILE A 69 -34.90 1.39 -33.14
C ILE A 69 -34.17 0.38 -32.24
N PHE A 70 -34.80 -0.76 -31.94
CA PHE A 70 -34.20 -1.81 -31.11
C PHE A 70 -32.96 -2.45 -31.77
N PHE A 71 -32.99 -2.69 -33.09
CA PHE A 71 -31.88 -3.33 -33.81
C PHE A 71 -30.78 -2.37 -34.24
N LEU A 72 -31.05 -1.05 -34.33
CA LEU A 72 -30.08 -0.05 -34.77
C LEU A 72 -28.74 -0.10 -33.99
N PRO A 73 -28.70 -0.18 -32.65
CA PRO A 73 -27.45 -0.24 -31.89
C PRO A 73 -26.67 -1.54 -32.11
N ILE A 74 -27.39 -2.64 -32.36
CA ILE A 74 -26.77 -3.95 -32.61
C ILE A 74 -26.05 -3.90 -33.96
N LEU A 75 -26.69 -3.34 -34.98
CA LEU A 75 -26.11 -3.19 -36.32
C LEU A 75 -24.92 -2.24 -36.31
N THR A 76 -25.03 -1.06 -35.69
CA THR A 76 -23.92 -0.09 -35.63
C THR A 76 -22.71 -0.63 -34.87
N MET A 77 -22.93 -1.30 -33.73
CA MET A 77 -21.83 -1.93 -32.98
C MET A 77 -21.21 -3.12 -33.73
N SER A 78 -22.00 -3.86 -34.51
CA SER A 78 -21.48 -4.96 -35.34
C SER A 78 -20.59 -4.43 -36.46
N ILE A 79 -21.01 -3.36 -37.13
CA ILE A 79 -20.23 -2.70 -38.20
C ILE A 79 -18.94 -2.09 -37.63
N LEU A 80 -19.02 -1.37 -36.51
CA LEU A 80 -17.84 -0.78 -35.85
C LEU A 80 -16.86 -1.85 -35.35
N SER A 81 -17.38 -2.99 -34.87
CA SER A 81 -16.54 -4.10 -34.41
C SER A 81 -15.75 -4.78 -35.53
N ILE A 82 -16.19 -4.64 -36.79
CA ILE A 82 -15.46 -5.13 -37.97
C ILE A 82 -14.38 -4.12 -38.37
N ALA A 83 -14.65 -2.81 -38.25
CA ALA A 83 -13.72 -1.76 -38.65
C ALA A 83 -12.54 -1.56 -37.67
N ASN A 84 -12.78 -1.63 -36.35
CA ASN A 84 -11.73 -1.43 -35.35
C ASN A 84 -12.03 -2.22 -34.07
N LYS A 85 -11.77 -3.53 -34.13
CA LYS A 85 -12.09 -4.50 -33.08
C LYS A 85 -11.45 -4.17 -31.73
N GLU A 86 -10.17 -3.78 -31.72
CA GLU A 86 -9.41 -3.54 -30.50
C GLU A 86 -9.94 -2.33 -29.72
N THR A 87 -10.22 -1.22 -30.42
CA THR A 87 -10.80 -0.02 -29.78
C THR A 87 -12.21 -0.28 -29.26
N VAL A 88 -13.01 -1.02 -30.04
CA VAL A 88 -14.39 -1.37 -29.66
C VAL A 88 -14.42 -2.32 -28.45
N ASP A 89 -13.51 -3.29 -28.39
CA ASP A 89 -13.43 -4.23 -27.27
C ASP A 89 -12.91 -3.55 -26.00
N TYR A 90 -11.95 -2.62 -26.12
CA TYR A 90 -11.52 -1.76 -25.02
C TYR A 90 -12.70 -0.93 -24.47
N LEU A 91 -13.41 -0.20 -25.32
CA LEU A 91 -14.57 0.61 -24.91
C LEU A 91 -15.71 -0.22 -24.31
N LYS A 92 -16.00 -1.40 -24.87
CA LYS A 92 -16.96 -2.36 -24.29
C LYS A 92 -16.52 -2.81 -22.90
N GLY A 93 -15.23 -3.08 -22.69
CA GLY A 93 -14.65 -3.41 -21.39
C GLY A 93 -14.87 -2.28 -20.39
N CYS A 94 -14.61 -1.03 -20.78
CA CYS A 94 -14.84 0.15 -19.95
C CYS A 94 -16.31 0.26 -19.52
N PHE A 95 -17.22 0.16 -20.49
CA PHE A 95 -18.66 0.30 -20.29
C PHE A 95 -19.26 -0.84 -19.44
N ARG A 96 -18.74 -2.06 -19.55
CA ARG A 96 -19.16 -3.18 -18.69
C ARG A 96 -18.62 -3.05 -17.27
N SER A 97 -17.45 -2.44 -17.11
CA SER A 97 -16.80 -2.28 -15.82
C SER A 97 -17.25 -1.02 -15.05
N SER A 98 -18.01 -0.12 -15.68
CA SER A 98 -18.49 1.11 -15.04
C SER A 98 -19.64 0.83 -14.08
N THR A 99 -19.32 0.71 -12.79
CA THR A 99 -20.28 0.65 -11.68
C THR A 99 -20.16 1.89 -10.80
N PRO A 100 -21.23 2.27 -10.05
CA PRO A 100 -21.16 3.38 -9.10
C PRO A 100 -20.03 3.19 -8.08
N THR A 101 -19.89 1.98 -7.55
CA THR A 101 -18.84 1.62 -6.58
C THR A 101 -17.44 1.79 -7.17
N LYS A 102 -17.20 1.37 -8.42
CA LYS A 102 -15.89 1.53 -9.08
C LYS A 102 -15.60 3.00 -9.39
N ALA A 103 -16.61 3.77 -9.78
CA ALA A 103 -16.45 5.20 -10.02
C ALA A 103 -16.14 5.97 -8.72
N GLU A 104 -16.76 5.59 -7.61
CA GLU A 104 -16.45 6.14 -6.28
C GLU A 104 -15.03 5.77 -5.83
N TYR A 105 -14.62 4.51 -6.02
CA TYR A 105 -13.25 4.08 -5.78
C TYR A 105 -12.22 4.92 -6.54
N MET A 106 -12.37 5.03 -7.87
CA MET A 106 -11.42 5.81 -8.68
C MET A 106 -11.44 7.29 -8.31
N SER A 107 -12.58 7.83 -7.87
CA SER A 107 -12.63 9.21 -7.36
C SER A 107 -11.80 9.39 -6.10
N LYS A 108 -11.80 8.42 -5.17
CA LYS A 108 -10.94 8.46 -3.97
C LYS A 108 -9.47 8.28 -4.33
N VAL A 109 -9.14 7.42 -5.30
CA VAL A 109 -7.76 7.26 -5.82
C VAL A 109 -7.25 8.57 -6.41
N GLU A 110 -8.03 9.21 -7.30
CA GLU A 110 -7.69 10.50 -7.90
C GLU A 110 -7.51 11.60 -6.83
N ASP A 111 -8.35 11.60 -5.78
CA ASP A 111 -8.23 12.59 -4.70
C ASP A 111 -6.94 12.42 -3.88
N VAL A 112 -6.50 11.17 -3.64
CA VAL A 112 -5.19 10.89 -3.04
C VAL A 112 -4.06 11.29 -3.96
N GLU A 113 -4.11 10.94 -5.26
CA GLU A 113 -3.07 11.33 -6.23
C GLU A 113 -2.91 12.85 -6.32
N ASN A 114 -4.02 13.58 -6.44
CA ASN A 114 -4.01 15.04 -6.48
C ASN A 114 -3.42 15.65 -5.20
N SER A 115 -3.71 15.05 -4.04
CA SER A 115 -3.14 15.50 -2.77
C SER A 115 -1.63 15.24 -2.68
N LEU A 116 -1.17 14.09 -3.21
CA LEU A 116 0.27 13.79 -3.34
C LEU A 116 0.98 14.74 -4.33
N VAL A 117 0.33 15.13 -5.43
CA VAL A 117 0.88 16.14 -6.35
C VAL A 117 1.02 17.50 -5.67
N MET A 118 0.02 17.91 -4.88
CA MET A 118 0.10 19.15 -4.08
C MET A 118 1.24 19.12 -3.05
N LEU A 119 1.48 17.96 -2.44
CA LEU A 119 2.60 17.76 -1.52
C LEU A 119 3.96 17.93 -2.20
N LYS A 120 4.12 17.52 -3.46
CA LYS A 120 5.37 17.73 -4.22
C LYS A 120 5.66 19.21 -4.44
N GLY A 121 4.62 20.02 -4.68
CA GLY A 121 4.78 21.46 -4.92
C GLY A 121 4.99 22.28 -3.65
N LYS A 122 4.26 21.97 -2.57
CA LYS A 122 4.34 22.70 -1.30
C LYS A 122 4.15 21.75 -0.11
N PRO A 123 5.22 21.04 0.30
CA PRO A 123 5.14 20.11 1.41
C PRO A 123 4.93 20.88 2.71
N SER A 124 3.85 20.54 3.43
CA SER A 124 3.54 21.06 4.76
C SER A 124 2.95 19.96 5.63
N LYS A 125 3.10 20.07 6.94
CA LYS A 125 2.53 19.12 7.91
C LYS A 125 1.01 19.00 7.79
N GLU A 126 0.32 20.12 7.56
CA GLU A 126 -1.13 20.14 7.35
C GLU A 126 -1.54 19.36 6.09
N ASN A 127 -0.81 19.56 4.97
CA ASN A 127 -1.09 18.85 3.73
C ASN A 127 -0.79 17.35 3.85
N LEU A 128 0.22 16.97 4.64
CA LEU A 128 0.55 15.57 4.91
C LEU A 128 -0.59 14.88 5.67
N ILE A 129 -1.08 15.49 6.74
CA ILE A 129 -2.19 14.95 7.54
C ILE A 129 -3.45 14.78 6.68
N LYS A 130 -3.81 15.82 5.89
CA LYS A 130 -4.96 15.74 4.97
C LYS A 130 -4.81 14.61 3.95
N THR A 131 -3.62 14.42 3.40
CA THR A 131 -3.35 13.34 2.43
C THR A 131 -3.42 11.96 3.10
N GLU A 132 -2.92 11.85 4.32
CA GLU A 132 -3.01 10.62 5.11
C GLU A 132 -4.47 10.24 5.43
N ASP A 133 -5.30 11.21 5.81
CA ASP A 133 -6.72 10.96 6.10
C ASP A 133 -7.49 10.51 4.84
N LYS A 134 -7.17 11.08 3.68
CA LYS A 134 -7.69 10.61 2.39
C LYS A 134 -7.25 9.18 2.08
N LEU A 135 -5.97 8.85 2.30
CA LEU A 135 -5.44 7.51 2.11
C LEU A 135 -6.09 6.49 3.07
N LYS A 136 -6.31 6.86 4.34
CA LYS A 136 -7.06 6.04 5.30
C LYS A 136 -8.50 5.80 4.83
N SER A 137 -9.19 6.83 4.33
CA SER A 137 -10.53 6.71 3.77
C SER A 137 -10.57 5.74 2.58
N LEU A 138 -9.57 5.81 1.70
CA LEU A 138 -9.41 4.87 0.57
C LEU A 138 -9.19 3.44 1.06
N VAL A 139 -8.29 3.22 2.03
CA VAL A 139 -8.03 1.89 2.62
C VAL A 139 -9.30 1.31 3.25
N ILE A 140 -10.07 2.10 4.00
CA ILE A 140 -11.33 1.67 4.62
C ILE A 140 -12.35 1.26 3.57
N PHE A 141 -12.50 2.06 2.50
CA PHE A 141 -13.41 1.74 1.39
C PHE A 141 -13.07 0.39 0.73
N MET A 142 -11.78 0.05 0.66
CA MET A 142 -11.30 -1.18 0.02
C MET A 142 -11.44 -2.46 0.84
N ASN A 143 -11.78 -2.39 2.14
CA ASN A 143 -11.75 -3.53 3.07
C ASN A 143 -12.65 -4.73 2.71
N GLY A 144 -13.40 -4.71 1.59
CA GLY A 144 -14.21 -5.83 1.10
C GLY A 144 -13.81 -6.45 -0.25
N GLU A 145 -13.11 -5.73 -1.14
CA GLU A 145 -13.07 -6.13 -2.57
C GLU A 145 -11.73 -5.92 -3.30
N ALA A 146 -10.68 -5.45 -2.61
CA ALA A 146 -9.43 -5.07 -3.29
C ALA A 146 -8.66 -6.24 -3.89
N ASN A 147 -8.43 -6.16 -5.20
CA ASN A 147 -7.59 -7.09 -5.94
C ASN A 147 -6.10 -6.75 -5.74
N ARG A 148 -5.20 -7.54 -6.36
CA ARG A 148 -3.75 -7.36 -6.22
C ARG A 148 -3.24 -6.00 -6.73
N ALA A 149 -3.81 -5.48 -7.82
CA ALA A 149 -3.40 -4.20 -8.40
C ALA A 149 -3.79 -3.03 -7.49
N ASP A 150 -4.99 -3.07 -6.92
CA ASP A 150 -5.47 -2.05 -5.98
C ASP A 150 -4.55 -1.94 -4.75
N ARG A 151 -4.05 -3.08 -4.26
CA ARG A 151 -3.10 -3.12 -3.13
C ARG A 151 -1.76 -2.48 -3.47
N GLU A 152 -1.27 -2.72 -4.69
CA GLU A 152 -0.02 -2.13 -5.16
C GLU A 152 -0.12 -0.61 -5.28
N ILE A 153 -1.28 -0.09 -5.71
CA ILE A 153 -1.55 1.35 -5.74
C ILE A 153 -1.46 1.96 -4.34
N ILE A 154 -2.16 1.37 -3.36
CA ILE A 154 -2.14 1.84 -1.98
C ILE A 154 -0.72 1.78 -1.37
N GLU A 155 0.01 0.70 -1.62
CA GLU A 155 1.41 0.59 -1.20
C GLU A 155 2.26 1.73 -1.75
N ASN A 156 2.13 2.01 -3.05
CA ASN A 156 2.87 3.09 -3.69
C ASN A 156 2.49 4.45 -3.09
N PHE A 157 1.21 4.69 -2.77
CA PHE A 157 0.80 5.92 -2.06
C PHE A 157 1.39 6.04 -0.66
N HIS A 158 1.44 4.94 0.12
CA HIS A 158 2.08 4.97 1.43
C HIS A 158 3.59 5.25 1.33
N LEU A 159 4.26 4.68 0.33
CA LEU A 159 5.68 4.93 0.09
C LEU A 159 5.93 6.39 -0.32
N ASP A 160 5.13 6.92 -1.26
CA ASP A 160 5.21 8.32 -1.67
C ASP A 160 4.93 9.25 -0.49
N LEU A 161 3.95 8.95 0.37
CA LEU A 161 3.63 9.76 1.54
C LEU A 161 4.77 9.73 2.58
N ALA A 162 5.39 8.57 2.82
CA ALA A 162 6.54 8.43 3.72
C ALA A 162 7.76 9.26 3.24
N ASP A 163 7.99 9.31 1.94
CA ASP A 163 9.03 10.17 1.35
C ASP A 163 8.76 11.65 1.66
N HIS A 164 7.51 12.13 1.54
CA HIS A 164 7.16 13.52 1.83
C HIS A 164 7.21 13.86 3.33
N TYR A 165 6.89 12.91 4.21
CA TYR A 165 7.07 13.07 5.65
C TYR A 165 8.52 13.39 6.01
N THR A 166 9.46 12.66 5.40
CA THR A 166 10.91 12.86 5.59
C THR A 166 11.32 14.28 5.20
N ILE A 167 10.85 14.77 4.04
CA ILE A 167 11.15 16.12 3.55
C ILE A 167 10.59 17.22 4.49
N VAL A 168 9.37 17.03 5.01
CA VAL A 168 8.78 18.03 5.93
C VAL A 168 9.54 18.05 7.26
N GLU A 169 9.91 16.89 7.80
CA GLU A 169 10.71 16.80 9.02
C GLU A 169 12.09 17.44 8.86
N GLU A 170 12.77 17.20 7.73
CA GLU A 170 14.05 17.86 7.42
C GLU A 170 13.89 19.40 7.37
N LYS A 171 12.83 19.91 6.75
CA LYS A 171 12.56 21.36 6.70
C LYS A 171 12.19 21.96 8.05
N GLU A 172 11.42 21.25 8.87
CA GLU A 172 11.11 21.69 10.24
C GLU A 172 12.37 21.70 11.11
N LEU A 173 13.23 20.69 10.99
CA LEU A 173 14.51 20.59 11.68
C LEU A 173 15.51 21.66 11.22
N GLU A 174 15.58 21.95 9.93
CA GLU A 174 16.38 23.03 9.37
C GLU A 174 15.91 24.38 9.91
N LYS A 175 14.60 24.64 9.92
CA LYS A 175 14.03 25.88 10.44
C LYS A 175 14.32 26.05 11.93
N ASP A 176 14.14 25.00 12.74
CA ASP A 176 14.49 25.00 14.17
C ASP A 176 15.98 25.24 14.36
N CYS A 177 16.82 24.56 13.57
CA CYS A 177 18.27 24.71 13.62
C CYS A 177 18.74 26.13 13.35
N LEU A 178 18.25 26.73 12.27
CA LEU A 178 18.56 28.11 11.89
C LEU A 178 18.06 29.10 12.95
N SER A 179 16.88 28.86 13.53
CA SER A 179 16.34 29.72 14.60
C SER A 179 17.20 29.71 15.87
N LYS A 180 17.94 28.62 16.10
CA LYS A 180 18.88 28.45 17.22
C LYS A 180 20.31 28.88 16.86
N GLY A 181 20.52 29.48 15.69
CA GLY A 181 21.84 29.92 15.22
C GLY A 181 22.78 28.77 14.82
N GLY A 182 22.25 27.57 14.58
CA GLY A 182 23.02 26.41 14.11
C GLY A 182 23.22 26.41 12.59
N ILE A 183 24.11 25.52 12.13
CA ILE A 183 24.32 25.21 10.71
C ILE A 183 23.68 23.85 10.43
N PHE A 184 22.86 23.76 9.39
CA PHE A 184 22.23 22.50 8.99
C PHE A 184 23.10 21.75 7.97
N GLU A 185 23.62 20.58 8.34
CA GLU A 185 24.44 19.73 7.47
C GLU A 185 24.01 18.27 7.57
N LYS A 186 23.80 17.62 6.41
CA LYS A 186 23.48 16.19 6.29
C LYS A 186 22.37 15.72 7.25
N ASN A 187 21.26 16.45 7.28
CA ASN A 187 20.09 16.16 8.11
C ASN A 187 20.37 16.24 9.62
N LYS A 188 21.33 17.07 10.04
CA LYS A 188 21.61 17.35 11.45
C LYS A 188 21.80 18.84 11.67
N CYS A 189 21.34 19.30 12.83
CA CYS A 189 21.68 20.62 13.31
C CYS A 189 23.03 20.60 14.03
N VAL A 190 23.97 21.43 13.57
CA VAL A 190 25.25 21.66 14.23
C VAL A 190 25.18 23.02 14.90
N ILE A 191 24.88 23.04 16.19
CA ILE A 191 25.02 24.24 17.02
C ILE A 191 26.49 24.31 17.42
N LYS A 192 27.18 25.41 17.09
CA LYS A 192 28.54 25.65 17.60
C LYS A 192 28.43 25.90 19.11
N GLU A 193 28.63 24.88 19.92
CA GLU A 193 28.70 25.06 21.37
C GLU A 193 30.01 25.76 21.76
N ALA A 194 29.87 26.78 22.61
CA ALA A 194 30.94 27.32 23.42
C ALA A 194 31.39 26.25 24.44
N ASN A 195 32.71 26.13 24.58
CA ASN A 195 33.51 25.26 25.45
C ASN A 195 32.77 24.37 26.48
N LYS A 196 32.98 23.06 26.26
CA LYS A 196 32.60 21.90 27.07
C LYS A 196 33.35 21.84 28.42
N PRO A 197 32.73 21.35 29.51
CA PRO A 197 33.44 20.71 30.62
C PRO A 197 33.49 19.19 30.42
N THR A 198 34.64 18.62 30.78
CA THR A 198 35.05 17.21 30.68
C THR A 198 34.82 16.49 32.02
N VAL A 199 34.30 15.26 32.05
CA VAL A 199 34.61 14.26 33.11
C VAL A 199 34.51 12.80 32.58
N LYS A 200 35.44 11.97 33.07
CA LYS A 200 35.63 10.50 33.00
C LYS A 200 34.55 9.74 33.83
N GLU A 201 34.41 8.43 34.01
CA GLU A 201 35.30 7.25 34.03
C GLU A 201 34.42 5.96 34.10
N GLU A 202 35.04 4.78 33.95
CA GLU A 202 34.46 3.41 33.94
C GLU A 202 33.98 2.87 35.31
N ILE A 203 33.07 1.88 35.30
CA ILE A 203 32.90 0.87 36.38
C ILE A 203 32.61 -0.51 35.77
N THR A 204 33.39 -1.50 36.21
CA THR A 204 33.29 -2.97 36.05
C THR A 204 32.50 -3.63 37.17
N GLU A 205 31.77 -4.73 36.92
CA GLU A 205 31.74 -5.95 37.76
C GLU A 205 30.88 -7.11 37.19
N GLU A 206 31.07 -8.29 37.81
CA GLU A 206 30.98 -9.67 37.33
C GLU A 206 29.60 -10.38 37.34
N SER A 207 29.64 -11.61 36.82
CA SER A 207 28.59 -12.59 36.48
C SER A 207 27.75 -13.17 37.63
N ASN A 208 26.54 -13.64 37.29
CA ASN A 208 26.05 -14.95 37.74
C ASN A 208 25.04 -15.58 36.78
N ASP A 209 25.08 -16.91 36.75
CA ASP A 209 24.46 -17.84 35.80
C ASP A 209 22.94 -18.00 36.02
N ASN A 210 22.25 -18.41 34.95
CA ASN A 210 20.79 -18.52 34.71
C ASN A 210 20.20 -17.38 33.88
N GLY A 211 19.70 -17.74 32.69
CA GLY A 211 19.12 -16.83 31.70
C GLY A 211 17.97 -15.97 32.24
N VAL A 212 18.34 -14.79 32.73
CA VAL A 212 17.45 -13.70 33.14
C VAL A 212 17.80 -12.49 32.28
N ALA A 213 16.81 -11.90 31.65
CA ALA A 213 16.96 -10.61 31.00
C ALA A 213 17.31 -9.58 32.09
N VAL A 214 18.54 -9.07 32.06
CA VAL A 214 19.01 -8.04 32.99
C VAL A 214 18.37 -6.73 32.55
N ASP A 215 17.40 -6.27 33.33
CA ASP A 215 16.76 -4.97 33.18
C ASP A 215 17.73 -3.87 33.62
N GLY A 216 17.90 -2.83 32.81
CA GLY A 216 18.84 -1.75 33.12
C GLY A 216 19.24 -0.91 31.90
N ASN A 217 18.48 0.16 31.70
CA ASN A 217 18.79 1.34 30.89
C ASN A 217 18.90 1.17 29.35
N ALA A 218 18.31 2.13 28.65
CA ALA A 218 18.42 2.26 27.21
C ALA A 218 19.90 2.27 26.77
N GLY A 219 20.26 1.41 25.82
CA GLY A 219 21.53 1.54 25.09
C GLY A 219 22.34 0.27 24.85
N LYS A 220 21.99 -0.88 25.44
CA LYS A 220 22.73 -2.14 25.17
C LYS A 220 21.82 -3.19 24.56
N MET A 221 22.21 -3.68 23.37
CA MET A 221 21.59 -4.84 22.74
C MET A 221 21.78 -6.09 23.62
N ILE A 222 20.84 -7.02 23.55
CA ILE A 222 20.79 -8.19 24.43
C ILE A 222 21.31 -9.43 23.68
N PRO A 223 22.20 -10.24 24.28
CA PRO A 223 22.53 -11.57 23.78
C PRO A 223 21.29 -12.43 23.53
N TYR A 224 21.23 -13.10 22.39
CA TYR A 224 20.11 -13.95 22.03
C TYR A 224 20.58 -15.28 21.44
N THR A 225 20.01 -16.37 21.95
CA THR A 225 20.25 -17.73 21.45
C THR A 225 19.22 -18.06 20.37
N PHE A 226 19.67 -18.24 19.13
CA PHE A 226 18.82 -18.64 18.02
C PHE A 226 19.24 -20.04 17.54
N LYS A 227 18.28 -20.99 17.48
CA LYS A 227 18.52 -22.39 17.05
C LYS A 227 19.75 -23.03 17.72
N SER A 228 19.87 -22.84 19.03
CA SER A 228 20.92 -23.44 19.88
C SER A 228 22.33 -22.88 19.70
N SER A 229 22.51 -21.79 18.94
CA SER A 229 23.76 -21.03 18.93
C SER A 229 23.55 -19.64 19.52
N ASN A 230 24.46 -19.23 20.40
CA ASN A 230 24.36 -17.99 21.17
C ASN A 230 24.93 -16.82 20.35
N ASP A 231 24.55 -16.73 19.07
CA ASP A 231 25.35 -16.05 18.07
C ASP A 231 24.85 -14.64 17.74
N TYR A 232 23.74 -14.19 18.33
CA TYR A 232 23.11 -12.92 17.97
C TYR A 232 23.04 -11.93 19.13
N LEU A 233 23.08 -10.64 18.79
CA LEU A 233 22.65 -9.51 19.60
C LEU A 233 21.31 -9.05 19.02
N VAL A 234 20.30 -8.89 19.87
CA VAL A 234 18.98 -8.37 19.49
C VAL A 234 18.69 -7.06 20.21
N ILE A 235 17.80 -6.28 19.63
CA ILE A 235 17.34 -5.02 20.24
C ILE A 235 16.75 -5.25 21.63
N ASN A 236 17.10 -4.38 22.58
CA ASN A 236 16.41 -4.28 23.86
C ASN A 236 15.09 -3.52 23.64
N SER A 237 14.02 -4.26 23.37
CA SER A 237 12.72 -3.74 22.97
C SER A 237 11.70 -3.84 24.11
N LYS A 238 10.57 -3.12 24.01
CA LYS A 238 9.55 -3.06 25.08
C LYS A 238 8.88 -4.41 25.35
N ILE A 239 8.90 -5.31 24.38
CA ILE A 239 8.48 -6.71 24.51
C ILE A 239 9.66 -7.56 24.07
N SER A 240 10.04 -8.55 24.89
CA SER A 240 11.12 -9.47 24.49
C SER A 240 10.81 -10.17 23.17
N ILE A 241 11.82 -10.43 22.35
CA ILE A 241 11.64 -11.13 21.06
C ILE A 241 10.88 -12.46 21.26
N ASN A 242 11.19 -13.22 22.31
CA ASN A 242 10.52 -14.48 22.61
C ASN A 242 9.04 -14.32 22.99
N GLU A 243 8.70 -13.30 23.78
CA GLU A 243 7.30 -12.99 24.08
C GLU A 243 6.57 -12.55 22.81
N TYR A 244 7.21 -11.73 21.97
CA TYR A 244 6.60 -11.23 20.75
C TYR A 244 6.36 -12.33 19.70
N LEU A 245 7.27 -13.29 19.55
CA LEU A 245 7.07 -14.45 18.67
C LEU A 245 5.83 -15.27 19.09
N LYS A 246 5.59 -15.44 20.39
CA LYS A 246 4.35 -16.09 20.88
C LYS A 246 3.10 -15.29 20.51
N ILE A 247 3.17 -13.96 20.53
CA ILE A 247 2.07 -13.07 20.10
C ILE A 247 1.82 -13.21 18.60
N ILE A 248 2.88 -13.23 17.78
CA ILE A 248 2.78 -13.45 16.33
C ILE A 248 2.04 -14.76 16.04
N ASP A 249 2.43 -15.84 16.71
CA ASP A 249 1.83 -17.16 16.50
C ASP A 249 0.39 -17.22 16.97
N LYS A 250 0.09 -16.69 18.16
CA LYS A 250 -1.25 -16.66 18.75
C LYS A 250 -2.24 -15.86 17.90
N ASN A 251 -1.82 -14.71 17.37
CA ASN A 251 -2.69 -13.76 16.67
C ASN A 251 -2.56 -13.84 15.14
N GLU A 252 -1.79 -14.81 14.62
CA GLU A 252 -1.50 -14.98 13.19
C GLU A 252 -1.00 -13.69 12.49
N ILE A 253 -0.11 -12.93 13.14
CA ILE A 253 0.44 -11.67 12.61
C ILE A 253 1.50 -11.99 11.55
N ARG A 254 1.05 -12.43 10.37
CA ARG A 254 1.88 -12.82 9.22
C ARG A 254 1.09 -12.65 7.92
N GLN A 255 1.78 -12.69 6.79
CA GLN A 255 1.14 -12.63 5.48
C GLN A 255 0.52 -13.98 5.08
N LYS A 256 1.22 -15.07 5.39
CA LYS A 256 0.82 -16.45 5.14
C LYS A 256 -0.19 -16.89 6.21
N THR A 257 -1.42 -16.40 6.08
CA THR A 257 -2.57 -16.87 6.85
C THR A 257 -3.48 -17.73 5.98
N ARG A 258 -4.45 -18.41 6.62
CA ARG A 258 -5.41 -19.27 5.91
C ARG A 258 -6.35 -18.49 4.98
N SER A 259 -6.52 -17.17 5.19
CA SER A 259 -7.39 -16.35 4.35
C SER A 259 -6.63 -15.67 3.21
N LYS A 260 -7.21 -15.69 2.01
CA LYS A 260 -6.66 -15.03 0.80
C LYS A 260 -6.52 -13.50 0.98
N GLU A 261 -7.22 -12.92 1.95
CA GLU A 261 -7.24 -11.49 2.24
C GLU A 261 -5.85 -10.91 2.54
N HIS A 262 -4.93 -11.67 3.13
CA HIS A 262 -3.66 -11.13 3.62
C HIS A 262 -2.48 -11.20 2.63
N ARG A 263 -2.68 -11.76 1.43
CA ARG A 263 -1.61 -11.88 0.42
C ARG A 263 -1.23 -10.50 -0.15
N GLY A 264 0.05 -10.12 -0.05
CA GLY A 264 0.62 -8.89 -0.62
C GLY A 264 1.08 -7.88 0.43
N TYR A 265 0.57 -7.95 1.67
CA TYR A 265 0.77 -6.91 2.68
C TYR A 265 2.06 -7.04 3.51
N CYS A 266 3.16 -7.51 2.93
CA CYS A 266 4.44 -7.71 3.63
C CYS A 266 4.92 -6.43 4.35
N LEU A 267 4.70 -5.26 3.74
CA LEU A 267 5.03 -3.97 4.36
C LEU A 267 4.14 -3.68 5.59
N ALA A 268 2.83 -3.87 5.48
CA ALA A 268 1.91 -3.62 6.60
C ALA A 268 2.21 -4.54 7.79
N VAL A 269 2.46 -5.82 7.54
CA VAL A 269 2.90 -6.78 8.57
C VAL A 269 4.20 -6.30 9.23
N SER A 270 5.17 -5.85 8.44
CA SER A 270 6.46 -5.36 8.96
C SER A 270 6.31 -4.12 9.84
N TYR A 271 5.34 -3.24 9.53
CA TYR A 271 4.97 -2.13 10.41
C TYR A 271 4.44 -2.63 11.76
N VAL A 272 3.59 -3.65 11.79
CA VAL A 272 3.09 -4.22 13.06
C VAL A 272 4.24 -4.82 13.87
N HIS A 273 5.15 -5.55 13.24
CA HIS A 273 6.33 -6.12 13.90
C HIS A 273 7.23 -5.07 14.52
N ALA A 274 7.65 -4.09 13.72
CA ALA A 274 8.53 -3.03 14.21
C ALA A 274 7.83 -2.18 15.29
N HIS A 275 6.53 -1.89 15.13
CA HIS A 275 5.78 -1.07 16.08
C HIS A 275 5.60 -1.78 17.40
N ASN A 276 5.14 -3.04 17.39
CA ASN A 276 4.85 -3.76 18.62
C ASN A 276 6.12 -4.01 19.45
N LEU A 277 7.24 -4.34 18.79
CA LEU A 277 8.52 -4.45 19.47
C LEU A 277 8.93 -3.13 20.11
N HIS A 278 8.87 -2.02 19.37
CA HIS A 278 9.36 -0.74 19.87
C HIS A 278 8.44 -0.08 20.91
N PHE A 279 7.12 -0.15 20.71
CA PHE A 279 6.12 0.55 21.54
C PHE A 279 5.39 -0.36 22.54
N GLY A 280 5.60 -1.68 22.50
CA GLY A 280 5.02 -2.61 23.46
C GLY A 280 3.58 -3.05 23.15
N GLY A 281 3.23 -3.19 21.87
CA GLY A 281 1.89 -3.62 21.45
C GLY A 281 1.65 -5.12 21.67
N LYS A 282 0.72 -5.47 22.59
CA LYS A 282 0.39 -6.87 22.95
C LYS A 282 -0.91 -7.42 22.35
N ASN A 283 -1.84 -6.54 21.99
CA ASN A 283 -3.23 -6.90 21.65
C ASN A 283 -3.65 -6.50 20.23
N ASP A 284 -2.70 -6.37 19.32
CA ASP A 284 -3.02 -6.16 17.92
C ASP A 284 -3.59 -7.46 17.33
N ASN A 285 -4.90 -7.66 17.52
CA ASN A 285 -5.77 -8.56 16.75
C ASN A 285 -5.95 -8.05 15.31
N THR A 286 -5.18 -7.03 14.92
CA THR A 286 -5.28 -6.38 13.64
C THR A 286 -4.87 -7.34 12.55
N ARG A 287 -5.83 -7.67 11.70
CA ARG A 287 -5.60 -8.21 10.35
C ARG A 287 -4.41 -7.48 9.75
N SER A 288 -3.45 -8.23 9.19
CA SER A 288 -2.12 -7.71 8.88
C SER A 288 -2.07 -6.49 7.94
N PHE A 289 -3.13 -6.21 7.17
CA PHE A 289 -3.23 -5.00 6.35
C PHE A 289 -3.48 -3.70 7.15
N LEU A 290 -4.02 -3.79 8.37
CA LEU A 290 -4.22 -2.62 9.24
C LEU A 290 -2.89 -2.04 9.75
N GLY A 291 -1.77 -2.73 9.55
CA GLY A 291 -0.44 -2.23 9.91
C GLY A 291 -0.07 -0.89 9.26
N TYR A 292 -0.69 -0.51 8.13
CA TYR A 292 -0.51 0.82 7.55
C TYR A 292 -0.96 1.96 8.47
N LYS A 293 -1.79 1.69 9.49
CA LYS A 293 -2.10 2.67 10.54
C LYS A 293 -0.85 3.18 11.25
N TYR A 294 0.27 2.44 11.18
CA TYR A 294 1.54 2.81 11.80
C TYR A 294 2.53 3.46 10.83
N ALA A 295 2.23 3.54 9.53
CA ALA A 295 3.17 4.06 8.52
C ALA A 295 3.68 5.47 8.85
N TYR A 296 2.83 6.33 9.42
CA TYR A 296 3.17 7.71 9.79
C TYR A 296 4.31 7.82 10.82
N LYS A 297 4.60 6.75 11.57
CA LYS A 297 5.69 6.68 12.57
C LYS A 297 7.06 6.35 11.96
N TYR A 298 7.11 6.10 10.66
CA TYR A 298 8.33 5.70 9.98
C TYR A 298 8.71 6.70 8.90
N SER A 299 10.01 6.87 8.71
CA SER A 299 10.59 7.66 7.62
C SER A 299 11.32 6.74 6.65
N SER A 300 11.22 7.08 5.36
CA SER A 300 11.91 6.35 4.31
C SER A 300 13.41 6.61 4.35
N HIS A 301 14.21 5.56 4.30
CA HIS A 301 15.65 5.65 4.16
C HIS A 301 16.08 4.92 2.88
N LYS A 302 16.77 5.63 1.98
CA LYS A 302 17.15 5.14 0.65
C LYS A 302 18.63 5.28 0.43
N GLU A 303 19.29 4.20 0.05
CA GLU A 303 20.71 4.21 -0.23
C GLU A 303 21.02 3.44 -1.51
N TYR A 304 21.84 4.03 -2.38
CA TYR A 304 22.33 3.34 -3.59
C TYR A 304 23.36 2.27 -3.25
N SER A 305 24.15 2.52 -2.21
CA SER A 305 25.19 1.60 -1.77
C SER A 305 24.62 0.62 -0.75
N LYS A 306 24.82 -0.68 -1.00
CA LYS A 306 24.52 -1.72 0.00
C LYS A 306 25.27 -1.48 1.31
N SER A 307 26.51 -0.98 1.25
CA SER A 307 27.32 -0.69 2.43
C SER A 307 26.72 0.44 3.28
N GLU A 308 26.24 1.52 2.65
CA GLU A 308 25.58 2.61 3.38
C GLU A 308 24.26 2.15 4.01
N MET A 309 23.48 1.32 3.29
CA MET A 309 22.27 0.72 3.85
C MET A 309 22.58 -0.15 5.08
N LEU A 310 23.65 -0.96 5.03
CA LEU A 310 24.10 -1.77 6.16
C LEU A 310 24.51 -0.90 7.36
N LYS A 311 25.19 0.24 7.13
CA LYS A 311 25.51 1.18 8.21
C LYS A 311 24.26 1.79 8.85
N ALA A 312 23.24 2.11 8.06
CA ALA A 312 21.97 2.61 8.56
C ALA A 312 21.24 1.56 9.41
N ILE A 313 21.19 0.31 8.95
CA ILE A 313 20.62 -0.82 9.71
C ILE A 313 21.38 -1.01 11.03
N TYR A 314 22.70 -1.05 10.99
CA TYR A 314 23.53 -1.18 12.19
C TYR A 314 23.20 -0.09 13.21
N LYS A 315 23.15 1.17 12.78
CA LYS A 315 22.85 2.32 13.62
C LYS A 315 21.50 2.18 14.33
N GLU A 316 20.43 1.83 13.60
CA GLU A 316 19.09 1.66 14.21
C GLU A 316 19.08 0.53 15.24
N LEU A 317 19.65 -0.63 14.90
CA LEU A 317 19.69 -1.79 15.79
C LEU A 317 20.50 -1.51 17.07
N THR A 318 21.65 -0.84 16.96
CA THR A 318 22.44 -0.43 18.15
C THR A 318 21.72 0.60 19.02
N ASN A 319 20.80 1.38 18.43
CA ASN A 319 19.92 2.30 19.16
C ASN A 319 18.66 1.61 19.70
N ASN A 320 18.60 0.26 19.68
CA ASN A 320 17.45 -0.54 20.10
C ASN A 320 16.16 -0.24 19.32
N ARG A 321 16.30 0.14 18.04
CA ARG A 321 15.18 0.41 17.15
C ARG A 321 15.07 -0.71 16.11
N PRO A 322 13.94 -1.43 16.03
CA PRO A 322 13.71 -2.33 14.90
C PRO A 322 13.61 -1.49 13.62
N ILE A 323 14.16 -2.01 12.53
CA ILE A 323 14.15 -1.35 11.21
C ILE A 323 13.49 -2.28 10.19
N ILE A 324 12.61 -1.73 9.36
CA ILE A 324 11.99 -2.49 8.26
C ILE A 324 12.88 -2.36 7.04
N ILE A 325 13.19 -3.47 6.39
CA ILE A 325 14.10 -3.51 5.25
C ILE A 325 13.44 -4.18 4.04
N GLN A 326 13.73 -3.65 2.86
CA GLN A 326 13.31 -4.24 1.59
C GLN A 326 14.25 -5.37 1.17
N VAL A 327 13.67 -6.52 0.84
CA VAL A 327 14.37 -7.71 0.35
C VAL A 327 13.61 -8.34 -0.83
N ASN A 328 14.19 -9.35 -1.47
CA ASN A 328 13.49 -10.12 -2.51
C ASN A 328 12.34 -10.96 -1.93
N GLY A 329 11.24 -11.01 -2.66
CA GLY A 329 10.12 -11.92 -2.42
C GLY A 329 10.19 -13.22 -3.21
N ASN A 330 11.08 -13.31 -4.20
CA ASN A 330 11.31 -14.51 -5.02
C ASN A 330 12.80 -14.72 -5.29
N LYS A 331 13.19 -15.94 -5.66
CA LYS A 331 14.59 -16.30 -5.91
C LYS A 331 15.26 -15.43 -6.99
N GLN A 332 14.48 -14.92 -7.93
CA GLN A 332 14.94 -14.09 -9.04
C GLN A 332 15.23 -12.63 -8.65
N GLY A 333 14.83 -12.18 -7.45
CA GLY A 333 15.00 -10.77 -7.05
C GLY A 333 14.02 -9.79 -7.70
N THR A 334 13.07 -10.28 -8.51
CA THR A 334 12.13 -9.45 -9.27
C THR A 334 10.85 -9.11 -8.50
N SER A 335 10.60 -9.78 -7.37
CA SER A 335 9.50 -9.44 -6.46
C SER A 335 10.04 -8.73 -5.25
N ARG A 336 9.30 -7.70 -4.80
CA ARG A 336 9.57 -7.03 -3.54
C ARG A 336 8.99 -7.79 -2.35
N HIS A 337 9.67 -7.72 -1.22
CA HIS A 337 9.22 -8.16 0.10
C HIS A 337 9.78 -7.25 1.19
N PHE A 338 9.14 -7.22 2.35
CA PHE A 338 9.60 -6.45 3.50
C PHE A 338 9.71 -7.34 4.73
N VAL A 339 10.76 -7.13 5.52
CA VAL A 339 11.00 -7.86 6.77
C VAL A 339 11.43 -6.89 7.85
N THR A 340 11.28 -7.27 9.11
CA THR A 340 11.70 -6.44 10.25
C THR A 340 13.02 -6.96 10.80
N ALA A 341 14.09 -6.20 10.67
CA ALA A 341 15.37 -6.51 11.29
C ALA A 341 15.33 -6.17 12.78
N VAL A 342 15.80 -7.10 13.60
CA VAL A 342 15.72 -7.06 15.07
C VAL A 342 17.04 -7.35 15.77
N GLY A 343 18.09 -7.68 15.01
CA GLY A 343 19.40 -7.98 15.57
C GLY A 343 20.46 -8.29 14.52
N PHE A 344 21.65 -8.60 14.97
CA PHE A 344 22.76 -9.05 14.13
C PHE A 344 23.71 -9.98 14.91
N LYS A 345 24.62 -10.68 14.23
CA LYS A 345 25.55 -11.62 14.90
C LYS A 345 26.51 -10.91 15.86
N LYS A 346 26.81 -11.52 17.00
CA LYS A 346 27.77 -11.05 18.02
C LYS A 346 29.16 -10.80 17.46
N SER A 347 29.56 -11.48 16.40
CA SER A 347 30.85 -11.29 15.73
C SER A 347 30.98 -9.93 15.04
N VAL A 348 29.89 -9.21 14.83
CA VAL A 348 29.88 -7.86 14.25
C VAL A 348 30.22 -6.85 15.33
N THR A 349 31.36 -6.17 15.18
CA THR A 349 31.89 -5.20 16.15
C THR A 349 31.76 -3.75 15.68
N SER A 350 31.44 -3.54 14.41
CA SER A 350 31.29 -2.22 13.80
C SER A 350 30.34 -2.25 12.60
N SER A 351 29.85 -1.08 12.19
CA SER A 351 28.98 -0.93 11.01
C SER A 351 29.64 -1.38 9.70
N SER A 352 30.97 -1.30 9.60
CA SER A 352 31.72 -1.76 8.42
C SER A 352 31.92 -3.28 8.39
N SER A 353 31.83 -3.95 9.53
CA SER A 353 31.93 -5.42 9.63
C SER A 353 30.59 -6.13 9.40
N LEU A 354 29.47 -5.39 9.41
CA LEU A 354 28.15 -5.96 9.22
C LEU A 354 27.96 -6.41 7.77
N SER A 355 27.69 -7.69 7.56
CA SER A 355 27.23 -8.21 6.28
C SER A 355 25.74 -8.50 6.31
N GLN A 356 25.14 -8.65 5.12
CA GLN A 356 23.74 -9.03 4.99
C GLN A 356 23.43 -10.38 5.66
N GLY A 357 24.39 -11.32 5.66
CA GLY A 357 24.25 -12.64 6.28
C GLY A 357 24.32 -12.65 7.80
N ASP A 358 24.57 -11.49 8.41
CA ASP A 358 24.67 -11.34 9.86
C ASP A 358 23.39 -10.80 10.48
N ILE A 359 22.45 -10.30 9.68
CA ILE A 359 21.21 -9.67 10.16
C ILE A 359 20.21 -10.74 10.60
N LEU A 360 19.58 -10.53 11.74
CA LEU A 360 18.45 -11.31 12.24
C LEU A 360 17.14 -10.57 11.95
N ILE A 361 16.18 -11.26 11.36
CA ILE A 361 14.90 -10.70 10.90
C ILE A 361 13.71 -11.48 11.46
N ILE A 362 12.57 -10.81 11.52
CA ILE A 362 11.25 -11.43 11.55
C ILE A 362 10.70 -11.33 10.12
N ASP A 363 10.53 -12.48 9.45
CA ASP A 363 9.99 -12.52 8.10
C ASP A 363 8.48 -12.28 8.12
N SER A 364 8.01 -11.19 7.51
CA SER A 364 6.58 -10.87 7.42
C SER A 364 5.74 -11.91 6.68
N TRP A 365 6.36 -12.80 5.90
CA TRP A 365 5.70 -13.87 5.19
C TRP A 365 5.09 -14.89 6.15
N ASP A 366 5.89 -15.48 7.04
CA ASP A 366 5.44 -16.54 7.95
C ASP A 366 5.58 -16.20 9.44
N GLY A 367 6.07 -15.00 9.76
CA GLY A 367 6.21 -14.49 11.12
C GLY A 367 7.41 -15.08 11.87
N LYS A 368 8.29 -15.82 11.20
CA LYS A 368 9.40 -16.51 11.87
C LYS A 368 10.61 -15.60 12.06
N LEU A 369 11.30 -15.86 13.15
CA LEU A 369 12.65 -15.34 13.38
C LEU A 369 13.65 -16.16 12.57
N GLU A 370 14.46 -15.48 11.75
CA GLU A 370 15.52 -16.13 10.97
C GLU A 370 16.66 -15.18 10.62
N GLY A 371 17.83 -15.76 10.31
CA GLY A 371 18.93 -15.00 9.74
C GLY A 371 18.66 -14.66 8.27
N LEU A 372 18.96 -13.43 7.88
CA LEU A 372 18.85 -12.98 6.50
C LEU A 372 19.89 -13.73 5.64
N LYS A 373 19.49 -14.38 4.56
CA LYS A 373 20.36 -15.28 3.78
C LYS A 373 20.85 -14.64 2.48
N PRO A 374 22.15 -14.34 2.33
CA PRO A 374 22.67 -13.63 1.16
C PRO A 374 22.61 -14.41 -0.15
N VAL A 375 22.39 -15.72 -0.12
CA VAL A 375 22.20 -16.56 -1.30
C VAL A 375 20.89 -17.33 -1.14
N GLY A 376 19.99 -17.20 -2.11
CA GLY A 376 18.70 -17.89 -2.12
C GLY A 376 17.53 -17.06 -1.56
N ASP A 377 17.06 -17.41 -0.35
CA ASP A 377 15.71 -17.07 0.13
C ASP A 377 15.45 -15.56 0.32
N ARG A 378 16.37 -14.81 0.96
CA ARG A 378 16.16 -13.40 1.36
C ARG A 378 17.42 -12.53 1.26
N PHE A 379 17.52 -11.72 0.22
CA PHE A 379 18.59 -10.76 -0.04
C PHE A 379 18.12 -9.35 -0.39
N PHE A 380 19.01 -8.37 -0.17
CA PHE A 380 18.72 -6.97 -0.52
C PHE A 380 18.56 -6.81 -2.02
N ILE A 381 17.46 -6.17 -2.39
CA ILE A 381 17.19 -5.69 -3.74
C ILE A 381 17.04 -4.17 -3.70
N THR A 382 17.18 -3.55 -4.85
CA THR A 382 16.84 -2.15 -5.09
C THR A 382 15.39 -2.04 -5.57
N GLY A 383 14.86 -0.81 -5.65
CA GLY A 383 13.57 -0.60 -6.33
C GLY A 383 13.61 -0.97 -7.81
N ARG A 384 14.72 -0.75 -8.52
CA ARG A 384 14.86 -1.12 -9.95
C ARG A 384 14.71 -2.61 -10.18
N ASP A 385 15.28 -3.44 -9.31
CA ASP A 385 15.22 -4.90 -9.44
C ASP A 385 13.76 -5.41 -9.46
N CYS A 386 12.84 -4.68 -8.84
CA CYS A 386 11.42 -4.99 -8.79
C CYS A 386 10.52 -4.01 -9.57
N ASN A 387 11.05 -3.37 -10.61
CA ASN A 387 10.33 -2.42 -11.49
C ASN A 387 9.65 -1.26 -10.75
N LYS A 388 10.28 -0.75 -9.68
CA LYS A 388 9.82 0.44 -8.96
C LYS A 388 10.60 1.69 -9.37
N ASN A 389 9.95 2.84 -9.22
CA ASN A 389 10.48 4.14 -9.67
C ASN A 389 11.64 4.68 -8.81
N TYR A 390 12.02 4.01 -7.71
CA TYR A 390 13.19 4.36 -6.91
C TYR A 390 14.35 3.41 -7.19
N SER A 391 15.58 3.93 -7.11
CA SER A 391 16.77 3.24 -7.59
C SER A 391 17.68 2.64 -6.52
N GLY A 392 17.47 2.98 -5.26
CA GLY A 392 18.28 2.47 -4.14
C GLY A 392 17.69 1.26 -3.42
N HIS A 393 18.48 0.70 -2.52
CA HIS A 393 17.98 -0.09 -1.40
C HIS A 393 17.06 0.77 -0.54
N TYR A 394 16.09 0.12 0.11
CA TYR A 394 15.05 0.81 0.84
C TYR A 394 14.88 0.22 2.23
N ALA A 395 14.77 1.10 3.22
CA ALA A 395 14.44 0.77 4.59
C ALA A 395 13.48 1.82 5.16
N LEU A 396 12.82 1.47 6.26
CA LEU A 396 11.97 2.38 7.02
C LEU A 396 12.44 2.39 8.48
N THR A 397 12.80 3.57 8.96
CA THR A 397 13.31 3.80 10.31
C THR A 397 12.24 4.47 11.15
N LEU A 398 12.23 4.21 12.45
CA LEU A 398 11.34 4.90 13.38
C LEU A 398 11.74 6.38 13.53
N LYS A 399 10.75 7.27 13.50
CA LYS A 399 10.91 8.71 13.71
C LYS A 399 11.29 9.06 15.15
#